data_AF-A0A9R1BH87-F1
#
_entry.id   AF-A0A9R1BH87-F1
#
_cell.length_a   1.000
_cell.length_b   1.000
_cell.length_c   1.000
_cell.angle_alpha   90.00
_cell.angle_beta   90.00
_cell.angle_gamma   90.00
#
_symmetry.space_group_name_H-M   'P 1'
#
loop_
_entity.id
_entity.type
_entity.pdbx_description
1 polymer ?
#
loop_
_entity_poly.entity_id
_entity_poly.type
_entity_poly.pdbx_seq_one_letter_code
_entity_poly.pdbx_strand_id
1 'polypeptide(L)'
;MAESLLLPLVRSMAGKAADALIETVSRMCGLDDDRQTLERHLLAVECKLANAEEMSETNRYVKSWMKELKSIAYQADDVLDDFQYEALRRESKVGKSTTRKALSYITCHSPLLFRFEMSRKLKNVLKKINKLVKEMNTFGLESSVPREERQHPWRQTHSKLEETTQIFGRDDDKEVVVKFLLDQQDQRRVHVLPIIGMGGLGKTTLAKMVYNDQGVQQHFQLKMWHCVSDNFDVMALLKSIIELAVSGRCDMPNTIELLQKKLEQVIDQRRFILVLDDVWNEDERKWEDVLKPLLCSVGGPGSVIVVTTRSQKVASIMQTLGPHKLACLSEQDSWELFAQKAYRNSVEQDQSELVSIGRRIVNKCWGLPLALKTMGGLLSSYQQVQEWKAIEESNIRDNARGKDEIMSILKLSYTHLSSEMKQCFAFLAVFPKDYQMDKHNLIQLWIANGFIQEKGTMDLTLTGEFIFYELV
;
A
#
# COMPACT_ATOMS: atom_id res chain seq x y z
N MET A 1 3.49 -2.70 12.01
CA MET A 1 3.03 -1.96 10.80
C MET A 1 1.81 -1.07 11.05
N ALA A 2 0.63 -1.57 11.48
CA ALA A 2 -0.53 -0.70 11.79
C ALA A 2 -0.38 0.19 13.06
N GLU A 3 0.82 0.14 13.67
CA GLU A 3 1.19 0.70 14.98
C GLU A 3 2.00 2.00 14.86
N SER A 4 2.68 2.27 13.73
CA SER A 4 3.49 3.49 13.52
C SER A 4 2.68 4.79 13.44
N LEU A 5 1.36 4.67 13.31
CA LEU A 5 0.43 5.80 13.35
C LEU A 5 0.16 6.30 14.78
N LEU A 6 0.56 5.56 15.82
CA LEU A 6 0.33 5.95 17.22
C LEU A 6 1.22 7.09 17.69
N LEU A 7 2.51 7.05 17.39
CA LEU A 7 3.44 8.12 17.79
C LEU A 7 3.04 9.48 17.19
N PRO A 8 2.72 9.59 15.89
CA PRO A 8 2.23 10.85 15.33
C PRO A 8 0.86 11.28 15.87
N LEU A 9 -0.06 10.34 16.12
CA LEU A 9 -1.38 10.64 16.71
C LEU A 9 -1.22 11.19 18.13
N VAL A 10 -0.44 10.54 18.99
CA VAL A 10 -0.18 11.00 20.36
C VAL A 10 0.55 12.34 20.38
N ARG A 11 1.52 12.57 19.48
CA ARG A 11 2.16 13.88 19.31
C ARG A 11 1.19 14.96 18.84
N SER A 12 0.33 14.67 17.86
CA SER A 12 -0.69 15.59 17.37
C SER A 12 -1.65 15.99 18.49
N MET A 13 -2.12 15.00 19.27
CA MET A 13 -2.97 15.25 20.43
C MET A 13 -2.26 15.99 21.57
N ALA A 14 -0.97 15.77 21.81
CA ALA A 14 -0.20 16.56 22.77
C ALA A 14 -0.13 18.03 22.32
N GLY A 15 0.07 18.26 21.01
CA GLY A 15 -0.03 19.59 20.39
C GLY A 15 -1.42 20.22 20.56
N LYS A 16 -2.51 19.51 20.21
CA LYS A 16 -3.89 19.95 20.43
C LYS A 16 -4.17 20.22 21.93
N ALA A 17 -3.69 19.37 22.82
CA ALA A 17 -3.88 19.56 24.26
C ALA A 17 -3.19 20.84 24.76
N ALA A 18 -2.06 21.23 24.17
CA ALA A 18 -1.34 22.47 24.44
C ALA A 18 -1.82 23.69 23.62
N ASP A 19 -2.84 23.54 22.76
CA ASP A 19 -3.34 24.62 21.90
C ASP A 19 -4.07 25.72 22.70
N ALA A 20 -3.82 26.98 22.32
CA ALA A 20 -4.32 28.16 23.03
C ALA A 20 -5.86 28.32 22.99
N LEU A 21 -6.53 27.81 21.94
CA LEU A 21 -7.99 27.82 21.84
C LEU A 21 -8.58 26.80 22.83
N ILE A 22 -7.97 25.61 22.91
CA ILE A 22 -8.36 24.55 23.84
C ILE A 22 -8.05 24.95 25.30
N GLU A 23 -6.90 25.56 25.57
CA GLU A 23 -6.55 26.17 26.87
C GLU A 23 -7.61 27.19 27.31
N THR A 24 -8.04 28.07 26.40
CA THR A 24 -9.04 29.12 26.69
C THR A 24 -10.40 28.53 27.06
N VAL A 25 -10.92 27.55 26.30
CA VAL A 25 -12.24 26.96 26.58
C VAL A 25 -12.20 26.01 27.78
N SER A 26 -11.12 25.25 27.97
CA SER A 26 -10.97 24.37 29.14
C SER A 26 -10.90 25.15 30.45
N ARG A 27 -10.23 26.31 30.49
CA ARG A 27 -10.27 27.24 31.64
C ARG A 27 -11.68 27.74 31.94
N MET A 28 -12.43 28.18 30.92
CA MET A 28 -13.84 28.59 31.10
C MET A 28 -14.72 27.46 31.64
N CYS A 29 -14.37 26.20 31.36
CA CYS A 29 -15.05 25.01 31.88
C CYS A 29 -14.54 24.56 33.26
N GLY A 30 -13.45 25.14 33.79
CA GLY A 30 -12.78 24.66 35.00
C GLY A 30 -12.19 23.26 34.83
N LEU A 31 -11.58 22.99 33.67
CA LEU A 31 -11.00 21.71 33.26
C LEU A 31 -9.53 21.85 32.83
N ASP A 32 -8.86 22.97 33.13
CA ASP A 32 -7.46 23.21 32.74
C ASP A 32 -6.50 22.23 33.45
N ASP A 33 -6.74 21.89 34.72
CA ASP A 33 -5.97 20.87 35.45
C ASP A 33 -6.11 19.46 34.82
N ASP A 34 -7.34 19.12 34.40
CA ASP A 34 -7.65 17.89 33.67
C ASP A 34 -6.93 17.88 32.30
N ARG A 35 -6.94 19.00 31.56
CA ARG A 35 -6.22 19.18 30.28
C ARG A 35 -4.71 19.03 30.45
N GLN A 36 -4.10 19.74 31.39
CA GLN A 36 -2.65 19.66 31.65
C GLN A 36 -2.22 18.26 32.10
N THR A 37 -3.08 17.54 32.83
CA THR A 37 -2.82 16.14 33.20
C THR A 37 -2.84 15.23 31.97
N LEU A 38 -3.75 15.45 31.02
CA LEU A 38 -3.80 14.71 29.77
C LEU A 38 -2.56 14.98 28.91
N GLU A 39 -2.19 16.25 28.74
CA GLU A 39 -0.99 16.71 28.03
C GLU A 39 0.28 16.03 28.56
N ARG A 40 0.51 16.08 29.88
CA ARG A 40 1.67 15.44 30.54
C ARG A 40 1.70 13.92 30.34
N HIS A 41 0.54 13.25 30.35
CA HIS A 41 0.48 11.81 30.11
C HIS A 41 0.69 11.45 28.64
N LEU A 42 0.23 12.26 27.69
CA LEU A 42 0.51 12.08 26.27
C LEU A 42 2.02 12.21 25.98
N LEU A 43 2.67 13.24 26.54
CA LEU A 43 4.13 13.41 26.44
C LEU A 43 4.90 12.23 27.07
N ALA A 44 4.47 11.76 28.25
CA ALA A 44 5.09 10.60 28.91
C ALA A 44 4.94 9.29 28.12
N VAL A 45 3.85 9.16 27.34
CA VAL A 45 3.61 8.04 26.42
C VAL A 45 4.41 8.23 25.13
N GLU A 46 4.51 9.44 24.58
CA GLU A 46 5.36 9.77 23.42
C GLU A 46 6.81 9.34 23.66
N CYS A 47 7.39 9.71 24.82
CA CYS A 47 8.77 9.36 25.17
C CYS A 47 9.06 7.85 25.28
N LYS A 48 8.04 6.99 25.40
CA LYS A 48 8.19 5.53 25.46
C LYS A 48 7.61 4.80 24.25
N LEU A 49 6.97 5.52 23.33
CA LEU A 49 6.20 4.92 22.24
C LEU A 49 7.06 4.22 21.20
N ALA A 50 8.26 4.75 20.90
CA ALA A 50 9.20 4.09 19.99
C ALA A 50 9.63 2.70 20.51
N ASN A 51 10.04 2.62 21.79
CA ASN A 51 10.42 1.37 22.44
C ASN A 51 9.22 0.39 22.55
N ALA A 52 8.02 0.92 22.82
CA ALA A 52 6.81 0.13 22.84
C ALA A 52 6.44 -0.40 21.45
N GLU A 53 6.65 0.37 20.38
CA GLU A 53 6.40 -0.05 19.00
C GLU A 53 7.33 -1.19 18.58
N GLU A 54 8.65 -1.05 18.81
CA GLU A 54 9.62 -2.11 18.58
C GLU A 54 9.22 -3.41 19.30
N MET A 55 8.86 -3.31 20.58
CA MET A 55 8.49 -4.47 21.38
C MET A 55 7.05 -4.95 21.11
N SER A 56 6.22 -4.22 20.35
CA SER A 56 4.90 -4.68 19.89
C SER A 56 4.93 -5.65 18.72
N GLU A 57 6.06 -5.72 18.01
CA GLU A 57 6.28 -6.71 16.96
C GLU A 57 6.42 -8.11 17.54
N THR A 58 7.03 -8.21 18.73
CA THR A 58 7.28 -9.48 19.43
C THR A 58 6.30 -9.73 20.58
N ASN A 59 5.87 -8.70 21.33
CA ASN A 59 5.02 -8.85 22.51
C ASN A 59 3.54 -8.52 22.23
N ARG A 60 2.69 -9.55 22.32
CA ARG A 60 1.24 -9.43 22.06
C ARG A 60 0.50 -8.60 23.12
N TYR A 61 0.97 -8.56 24.37
CA TYR A 61 0.36 -7.73 25.41
C TYR A 61 0.58 -6.24 25.11
N VAL A 62 1.80 -5.86 24.69
CA VAL A 62 2.09 -4.49 24.23
C VAL A 62 1.31 -4.15 22.97
N LYS A 63 1.22 -5.04 21.99
CA LYS A 63 0.34 -4.87 20.82
C LYS A 63 -1.13 -4.65 21.22
N SER A 64 -1.62 -5.34 22.26
CA SER A 64 -2.97 -5.12 22.79
C SER A 64 -3.08 -3.76 23.50
N TRP A 65 -2.10 -3.37 24.31
CA TRP A 65 -2.04 -2.06 24.95
C TRP A 65 -1.91 -0.93 23.95
N MET A 66 -1.12 -1.07 22.88
CA MET A 66 -1.03 -0.11 21.77
C MET A 66 -2.37 0.00 21.04
N LYS A 67 -3.10 -1.10 20.87
CA LYS A 67 -4.47 -1.07 20.32
C LYS A 67 -5.47 -0.37 21.26
N GLU A 68 -5.36 -0.56 22.57
CA GLU A 68 -6.18 0.15 23.57
C GLU A 68 -5.81 1.65 23.61
N LEU A 69 -4.52 1.97 23.60
CA LEU A 69 -3.97 3.32 23.45
C LEU A 69 -4.46 3.97 22.18
N LYS A 70 -4.52 3.27 21.05
CA LYS A 70 -5.03 3.81 19.78
C LYS A 70 -6.51 4.18 19.89
N SER A 71 -7.30 3.33 20.54
CA SER A 71 -8.73 3.58 20.81
C SER A 71 -8.95 4.76 21.76
N ILE A 72 -8.11 4.91 22.78
CA ILE A 72 -8.16 6.02 23.74
C ILE A 72 -7.62 7.32 23.13
N ALA A 73 -6.63 7.22 22.25
CA ALA A 73 -6.08 8.33 21.48
C ALA A 73 -7.16 8.95 20.60
N TYR A 74 -7.88 8.16 19.79
CA TYR A 74 -9.03 8.67 19.03
C TYR A 74 -10.12 9.29 19.93
N GLN A 75 -10.50 8.64 21.05
CA GLN A 75 -11.48 9.21 21.98
C GLN A 75 -11.02 10.51 22.66
N ALA A 76 -9.72 10.74 22.76
CA ALA A 76 -9.15 11.95 23.30
C ALA A 76 -9.05 13.03 22.23
N ASP A 77 -8.72 12.65 20.99
CA ASP A 77 -8.72 13.51 19.81
C ASP A 77 -10.13 14.07 19.54
N ASP A 78 -11.17 13.21 19.54
CA ASP A 78 -12.59 13.58 19.46
C ASP A 78 -12.98 14.67 20.50
N VAL A 79 -12.42 14.56 21.71
CA VAL A 79 -12.71 15.49 22.83
C VAL A 79 -11.96 16.80 22.69
N LEU A 80 -10.72 16.77 22.21
CA LEU A 80 -9.95 17.97 21.92
C LEU A 80 -10.55 18.75 20.74
N ASP A 81 -11.06 18.05 19.72
CA ASP A 81 -11.78 18.64 18.60
C ASP A 81 -13.12 19.26 19.01
N ASP A 82 -13.87 18.65 19.94
CA ASP A 82 -15.05 19.28 20.56
C ASP A 82 -14.70 20.63 21.24
N PHE A 83 -13.54 20.71 21.93
CA PHE A 83 -13.06 21.96 22.53
C PHE A 83 -12.63 22.99 21.48
N GLN A 84 -11.88 22.58 20.45
CA GLN A 84 -11.42 23.46 19.37
C GLN A 84 -12.59 24.01 18.56
N TYR A 85 -13.59 23.16 18.25
CA TYR A 85 -14.83 23.57 17.61
C TYR A 85 -15.60 24.61 18.43
N GLU A 86 -15.77 24.39 19.74
CA GLU A 86 -16.49 25.36 20.60
C GLU A 86 -15.72 26.68 20.77
N ALA A 87 -14.38 26.68 20.70
CA ALA A 87 -13.56 27.90 20.65
C ALA A 87 -13.85 28.71 19.37
N LEU A 88 -13.65 28.12 18.20
CA LEU A 88 -13.90 28.75 16.89
C LEU A 88 -15.37 29.19 16.74
N ARG A 89 -16.31 28.41 17.28
CA ARG A 89 -17.74 28.73 17.34
C ARG A 89 -18.05 29.93 18.24
N ARG A 90 -17.24 30.22 19.26
CA ARG A 90 -17.37 31.43 20.10
C ARG A 90 -16.77 32.64 19.39
N GLU A 91 -15.58 32.51 18.83
CA GLU A 91 -14.93 33.58 18.06
C GLU A 91 -15.80 34.05 16.89
N SER A 92 -16.34 33.13 16.09
CA SER A 92 -17.26 33.44 14.98
C SER A 92 -18.62 34.06 15.40
N LYS A 93 -18.90 34.16 16.71
CA LYS A 93 -20.05 34.87 17.30
C LYS A 93 -19.70 36.23 17.90
N VAL A 94 -18.41 36.54 18.11
CA VAL A 94 -17.96 37.88 18.49
C VAL A 94 -18.23 38.82 17.32
N GLY A 95 -19.21 39.73 17.49
CA GLY A 95 -19.65 40.66 16.45
C GLY A 95 -21.09 40.47 15.93
N LYS A 96 -21.81 39.39 16.31
CA LYS A 96 -23.22 39.20 15.91
C LYS A 96 -24.22 39.77 16.92
N SER A 97 -25.33 40.31 16.42
CA SER A 97 -26.38 41.02 17.18
C SER A 97 -26.92 40.25 18.38
N THR A 98 -27.29 40.99 19.43
CA THR A 98 -27.69 40.53 20.77
C THR A 98 -28.83 39.51 20.74
N THR A 99 -29.79 39.66 19.83
CA THR A 99 -30.95 38.76 19.69
C THR A 99 -30.55 37.34 19.25
N ARG A 100 -29.49 37.19 18.46
CA ARG A 100 -28.99 35.87 18.00
C ARG A 100 -28.16 35.15 19.06
N LYS A 101 -27.68 35.87 20.09
CA LYS A 101 -26.99 35.28 21.26
C LYS A 101 -27.98 34.53 22.15
N ALA A 102 -29.14 35.12 22.45
CA ALA A 102 -30.17 34.52 23.31
C ALA A 102 -30.66 33.14 22.79
N LEU A 103 -30.99 33.03 21.50
CA LEU A 103 -31.40 31.77 20.86
C LEU A 103 -30.34 30.66 20.93
N SER A 104 -29.04 31.00 21.08
CA SER A 104 -27.97 29.99 21.17
C SER A 104 -27.89 29.27 22.52
N TYR A 105 -28.63 29.74 23.55
CA TYR A 105 -28.78 29.05 24.83
C TYR A 105 -29.91 28.00 24.83
N ILE A 106 -30.79 28.02 23.82
CA ILE A 106 -31.99 27.18 23.72
C ILE A 106 -31.74 25.92 22.86
N THR A 107 -30.71 25.94 22.01
CA THR A 107 -30.25 24.76 21.25
C THR A 107 -29.30 23.88 22.07
N CYS A 108 -28.95 22.70 21.53
CA CYS A 108 -28.17 21.62 22.18
C CYS A 108 -26.70 21.97 22.55
N HIS A 109 -26.37 23.24 22.71
CA HIS A 109 -25.03 23.76 22.95
C HIS A 109 -25.03 24.89 24.00
N SER A 110 -25.83 24.75 25.07
CA SER A 110 -25.74 25.70 26.18
C SER A 110 -24.36 25.56 26.85
N PRO A 111 -23.71 26.65 27.29
CA PRO A 111 -22.35 26.58 27.87
C PRO A 111 -22.25 25.65 29.09
N LEU A 112 -23.35 25.50 29.84
CA LEU A 112 -23.42 24.60 30.99
C LEU A 112 -23.55 23.12 30.58
N LEU A 113 -24.34 22.81 29.55
CA LEU A 113 -24.43 21.45 29.01
C LEU A 113 -23.10 21.01 28.39
N PHE A 114 -22.48 21.89 27.58
CA PHE A 114 -21.14 21.65 27.03
C PHE A 114 -20.11 21.40 28.15
N ARG A 115 -20.06 22.25 29.18
CA ARG A 115 -19.17 22.09 30.33
C ARG A 115 -19.37 20.74 31.03
N PHE A 116 -20.62 20.34 31.28
CA PHE A 116 -20.94 19.08 31.94
C PHE A 116 -20.56 17.87 31.08
N GLU A 117 -20.89 17.91 29.79
CA GLU A 117 -20.57 16.84 28.85
C GLU A 117 -19.05 16.69 28.67
N MET A 118 -18.31 17.78 28.44
CA MET A 118 -16.87 17.76 28.29
C MET A 118 -16.16 17.32 29.58
N SER A 119 -16.62 17.75 30.76
CA SER A 119 -16.04 17.25 32.02
C SER A 119 -16.18 15.73 32.13
N ARG A 120 -17.33 15.17 31.71
CA ARG A 120 -17.53 13.71 31.68
C ARG A 120 -16.67 13.02 30.63
N LYS A 121 -16.57 13.55 29.40
CA LYS A 121 -15.74 12.96 28.34
C LYS A 121 -14.25 12.99 28.71
N LEU A 122 -13.73 14.16 29.09
CA LEU A 122 -12.33 14.37 29.44
C LEU A 122 -11.90 13.53 30.67
N LYS A 123 -12.73 13.45 31.73
CA LYS A 123 -12.43 12.59 32.89
C LYS A 123 -12.46 11.11 32.56
N ASN A 124 -13.29 10.68 31.59
CA ASN A 124 -13.28 9.29 31.11
C ASN A 124 -11.99 8.98 30.35
N VAL A 125 -11.56 9.87 29.44
CA VAL A 125 -10.28 9.79 28.73
C VAL A 125 -9.11 9.74 29.72
N LEU A 126 -9.05 10.67 30.67
CA LEU A 126 -8.03 10.69 31.74
C LEU A 126 -8.00 9.41 32.55
N LYS A 127 -9.16 8.91 33.00
CA LYS A 127 -9.21 7.65 33.76
C LYS A 127 -8.60 6.48 32.97
N LYS A 128 -8.84 6.42 31.65
CA LYS A 128 -8.30 5.40 30.76
C LYS A 128 -6.80 5.59 30.49
N ILE A 129 -6.35 6.80 30.17
CA ILE A 129 -4.93 7.06 29.90
C ILE A 129 -4.08 6.84 31.17
N ASN A 130 -4.61 7.19 32.35
CA ASN A 130 -3.96 6.93 33.64
C ASN A 130 -3.79 5.43 33.92
N LYS A 131 -4.73 4.58 33.47
CA LYS A 131 -4.61 3.12 33.52
C LYS A 131 -3.50 2.65 32.57
N LEU A 132 -3.51 3.12 31.32
CA LEU A 132 -2.49 2.76 30.33
C LEU A 132 -1.07 3.19 30.74
N VAL A 133 -0.89 4.37 31.33
CA VAL A 133 0.41 4.87 31.82
C VAL A 133 0.93 4.02 32.98
N LYS A 134 0.04 3.53 33.85
CA LYS A 134 0.42 2.58 34.91
C LYS A 134 0.84 1.24 34.34
N GLU A 135 0.05 0.70 33.41
CA GLU A 135 0.35 -0.56 32.70
C GLU A 135 1.68 -0.48 31.95
N MET A 136 1.92 0.60 31.18
CA MET A 136 3.17 0.89 30.46
C MET A 136 4.43 0.80 31.35
N ASN A 137 4.32 1.15 32.64
CA ASN A 137 5.42 1.08 33.60
C ASN A 137 5.65 -0.33 34.18
N THR A 138 4.80 -1.32 33.88
CA THR A 138 4.90 -2.70 34.37
C THR A 138 5.46 -3.69 33.33
N PHE A 139 5.71 -3.27 32.10
CA PHE A 139 5.69 -4.18 30.95
C PHE A 139 6.87 -5.12 30.73
N GLY A 140 7.96 -5.10 31.53
CA GLY A 140 9.17 -5.96 31.44
C GLY A 140 9.15 -7.06 30.36
N LEU A 141 9.76 -6.77 29.21
CA LEU A 141 9.10 -6.98 27.92
C LEU A 141 9.34 -8.34 27.22
N GLU A 142 8.43 -9.29 27.50
CA GLU A 142 8.15 -10.53 26.74
C GLU A 142 6.67 -10.96 26.83
N SER A 143 6.09 -11.80 25.95
CA SER A 143 6.32 -12.02 24.50
C SER A 143 5.17 -12.84 23.86
N SER A 144 5.01 -12.73 22.54
CA SER A 144 4.37 -13.69 21.60
C SER A 144 2.86 -14.05 21.77
N VAL A 145 2.32 -15.10 21.15
CA VAL A 145 1.66 -15.22 19.80
C VAL A 145 0.30 -15.98 19.93
N PRO A 146 -0.55 -16.24 18.89
CA PRO A 146 -0.86 -15.60 17.59
C PRO A 146 -2.40 -15.29 17.44
N ARG A 147 -2.98 -15.24 16.23
CA ARG A 147 -3.45 -14.08 15.44
C ARG A 147 -4.65 -14.51 14.59
N GLU A 148 -5.51 -13.59 14.13
CA GLU A 148 -6.50 -13.84 13.06
C GLU A 148 -6.48 -12.74 11.99
N GLU A 149 -6.77 -13.12 10.74
CA GLU A 149 -6.72 -12.25 9.55
C GLU A 149 -8.13 -11.88 9.05
N ARG A 150 -8.24 -10.76 8.34
CA ARG A 150 -9.51 -10.29 7.76
C ARG A 150 -9.42 -10.24 6.23
N GLN A 151 -10.56 -10.45 5.58
CA GLN A 151 -10.70 -10.50 4.12
C GLN A 151 -10.58 -9.09 3.49
N HIS A 152 -9.99 -9.01 2.30
CA HIS A 152 -9.75 -7.75 1.57
C HIS A 152 -10.26 -7.81 0.11
N PRO A 153 -10.82 -6.72 -0.47
CA PRO A 153 -11.34 -6.72 -1.84
C PRO A 153 -10.30 -6.43 -2.94
N TRP A 154 -10.55 -7.05 -4.11
CA TRP A 154 -10.17 -6.75 -5.51
C TRP A 154 -8.84 -6.02 -5.83
N ARG A 155 -7.92 -6.74 -6.51
CA ARG A 155 -6.73 -6.22 -7.23
C ARG A 155 -7.10 -5.75 -8.65
N GLN A 156 -6.38 -4.76 -9.20
CA GLN A 156 -6.37 -4.45 -10.63
C GLN A 156 -4.96 -4.09 -11.15
N THR A 157 -4.58 -4.63 -12.30
CA THR A 157 -3.38 -4.25 -13.07
C THR A 157 -3.75 -4.01 -14.52
N HIS A 158 -2.93 -3.24 -15.23
CA HIS A 158 -3.18 -2.83 -16.62
C HIS A 158 -2.03 -3.23 -17.54
N SER A 159 -2.32 -3.46 -18.82
CA SER A 159 -1.34 -3.84 -19.85
C SER A 159 -0.34 -2.75 -20.22
N LYS A 160 -0.71 -1.46 -20.12
CA LYS A 160 0.13 -0.34 -20.56
C LYS A 160 1.53 -0.38 -19.91
N LEU A 161 2.55 -0.26 -20.75
CA LEU A 161 3.93 0.05 -20.41
C LEU A 161 4.18 1.54 -20.70
N GLU A 162 4.96 2.23 -19.88
CA GLU A 162 5.34 3.64 -20.15
C GLU A 162 6.59 3.67 -21.02
N GLU A 163 6.58 4.49 -22.07
CA GLU A 163 7.65 4.57 -23.09
C GLU A 163 9.02 4.97 -22.49
N THR A 164 9.02 5.66 -21.35
CA THR A 164 10.22 6.07 -20.61
C THR A 164 10.73 5.02 -19.61
N THR A 165 10.04 3.89 -19.42
CA THR A 165 10.46 2.85 -18.48
C THR A 165 11.50 1.94 -19.14
N GLN A 166 12.78 2.23 -18.91
CA GLN A 166 13.87 1.29 -19.18
C GLN A 166 13.71 0.05 -18.27
N ILE A 167 13.92 -1.13 -18.85
CA ILE A 167 13.86 -2.43 -18.16
C ILE A 167 15.19 -3.14 -18.47
N PHE A 168 15.77 -3.77 -17.44
CA PHE A 168 17.08 -4.41 -17.52
C PHE A 168 16.94 -5.93 -17.30
N GLY A 169 17.81 -6.71 -17.94
CA GLY A 169 17.91 -8.17 -17.77
C GLY A 169 16.64 -8.97 -18.04
N ARG A 170 15.81 -8.55 -19.01
CA ARG A 170 14.54 -9.21 -19.37
C ARG A 170 14.32 -9.42 -20.87
N ASP A 171 15.29 -9.08 -21.71
CA ASP A 171 15.15 -9.22 -23.15
C ASP A 171 15.19 -10.69 -23.58
N ASP A 172 16.12 -11.50 -23.06
CA ASP A 172 16.15 -12.96 -23.28
C ASP A 172 14.84 -13.64 -22.85
N ASP A 173 14.34 -13.31 -21.64
CA ASP A 173 13.04 -13.77 -21.13
C ASP A 173 11.90 -13.40 -22.08
N LYS A 174 11.91 -12.15 -22.60
CA LYS A 174 10.90 -11.63 -23.53
C LYS A 174 10.97 -12.35 -24.87
N GLU A 175 12.14 -12.50 -25.46
CA GLU A 175 12.34 -13.17 -26.75
C GLU A 175 11.88 -14.63 -26.71
N VAL A 176 12.26 -15.36 -25.66
CA VAL A 176 11.82 -16.75 -25.43
C VAL A 176 10.30 -16.83 -25.38
N VAL A 177 9.65 -15.99 -24.56
CA VAL A 177 8.18 -16.00 -24.43
C VAL A 177 7.49 -15.54 -25.73
N VAL A 178 7.93 -14.46 -26.37
CA VAL A 178 7.36 -13.97 -27.64
C VAL A 178 7.45 -15.06 -28.71
N LYS A 179 8.61 -15.71 -28.86
CA LYS A 179 8.77 -16.82 -29.80
C LYS A 179 7.78 -17.96 -29.50
N PHE A 180 7.68 -18.38 -28.24
CA PHE A 180 6.71 -19.41 -27.85
C PHE A 180 5.26 -19.03 -28.19
N LEU A 181 4.86 -17.76 -28.06
CA LEU A 181 3.52 -17.29 -28.43
C LEU A 181 3.28 -17.35 -29.94
N LEU A 182 4.26 -16.90 -30.74
CA LEU A 182 4.14 -16.85 -32.20
C LEU A 182 4.16 -18.26 -32.84
N ASP A 183 4.94 -19.19 -32.28
CA ASP A 183 5.05 -20.58 -32.74
C ASP A 183 3.74 -21.39 -32.59
N GLN A 184 2.73 -20.88 -31.87
CA GLN A 184 1.43 -21.58 -31.72
C GLN A 184 0.48 -21.40 -32.91
N GLN A 185 0.87 -20.69 -33.97
CA GLN A 185 -0.02 -20.19 -35.03
C GLN A 185 -1.01 -21.23 -35.61
N ASP A 186 -0.53 -22.46 -35.81
CA ASP A 186 -1.28 -23.56 -36.45
C ASP A 186 -1.95 -24.52 -35.44
N GLN A 187 -1.80 -24.26 -34.13
CA GLN A 187 -2.36 -25.12 -33.09
C GLN A 187 -3.87 -24.95 -32.97
N ARG A 188 -4.61 -26.06 -33.06
CA ARG A 188 -6.08 -26.07 -32.97
C ARG A 188 -6.64 -25.97 -31.53
N ARG A 189 -5.79 -25.81 -30.53
CA ARG A 189 -6.19 -25.73 -29.11
C ARG A 189 -5.68 -24.43 -28.52
N VAL A 190 -6.43 -23.88 -27.57
CA VAL A 190 -5.96 -22.75 -26.77
C VAL A 190 -4.86 -23.25 -25.83
N HIS A 191 -3.72 -22.58 -25.85
CA HIS A 191 -2.58 -22.91 -24.99
C HIS A 191 -2.52 -22.00 -23.77
N VAL A 192 -1.95 -22.50 -22.67
CA VAL A 192 -1.76 -21.78 -21.41
C VAL A 192 -0.29 -21.83 -21.02
N LEU A 193 0.32 -20.65 -20.90
CA LEU A 193 1.72 -20.45 -20.53
C LEU A 193 1.82 -19.74 -19.17
N PRO A 194 2.16 -20.46 -18.07
CA PRO A 194 2.40 -19.83 -16.79
C PRO A 194 3.82 -19.23 -16.71
N ILE A 195 3.91 -17.98 -16.28
CA ILE A 195 5.13 -17.31 -15.84
C ILE A 195 5.17 -17.37 -14.30
N ILE A 196 6.14 -18.11 -13.75
CA ILE A 196 6.27 -18.41 -12.31
C ILE A 196 7.46 -17.67 -11.71
N GLY A 197 7.32 -17.23 -10.46
CA GLY A 197 8.41 -16.68 -9.66
C GLY A 197 7.93 -16.02 -8.38
N MET A 198 8.85 -15.80 -7.43
CA MET A 198 8.63 -15.07 -6.19
C MET A 198 8.09 -13.63 -6.40
N GLY A 199 7.67 -12.99 -5.30
CA GLY A 199 7.25 -11.58 -5.31
C GLY A 199 8.41 -10.67 -5.70
N GLY A 200 8.11 -9.55 -6.39
CA GLY A 200 9.13 -8.55 -6.75
C GLY A 200 10.03 -8.90 -7.96
N LEU A 201 10.00 -10.13 -8.48
CA LEU A 201 10.83 -10.58 -9.63
C LEU A 201 10.55 -9.91 -10.99
N GLY A 202 9.44 -9.18 -11.13
CA GLY A 202 9.07 -8.52 -12.39
C GLY A 202 8.24 -9.38 -13.36
N LYS A 203 7.55 -10.43 -12.90
CA LYS A 203 6.65 -11.26 -13.76
C LYS A 203 5.63 -10.42 -14.55
N THR A 204 4.92 -9.54 -13.86
CA THR A 204 3.95 -8.61 -14.46
C THR A 204 4.65 -7.68 -15.46
N THR A 205 5.88 -7.22 -15.17
CA THR A 205 6.70 -6.43 -16.09
C THR A 205 7.02 -7.21 -17.37
N LEU A 206 7.50 -8.45 -17.26
CA LEU A 206 7.75 -9.32 -18.41
C LEU A 206 6.46 -9.57 -19.22
N ALA A 207 5.35 -9.88 -18.55
CA ALA A 207 4.06 -10.05 -19.22
C ALA A 207 3.63 -8.78 -19.97
N LYS A 208 3.88 -7.57 -19.43
CA LYS A 208 3.68 -6.32 -20.17
C LYS A 208 4.64 -6.15 -21.35
N MET A 209 5.93 -6.48 -21.22
CA MET A 209 6.91 -6.41 -22.32
C MET A 209 6.50 -7.32 -23.49
N VAL A 210 6.05 -8.53 -23.18
CA VAL A 210 5.54 -9.50 -24.15
C VAL A 210 4.23 -9.03 -24.77
N TYR A 211 3.27 -8.59 -23.95
CA TYR A 211 1.95 -8.15 -24.43
C TYR A 211 2.05 -6.95 -25.38
N ASN A 212 2.94 -5.99 -25.11
CA ASN A 212 3.14 -4.81 -25.95
C ASN A 212 4.17 -5.00 -27.07
N ASP A 213 4.72 -6.22 -27.25
CA ASP A 213 5.64 -6.50 -28.36
C ASP A 213 4.95 -6.36 -29.72
N GLN A 214 5.63 -5.79 -30.71
CA GLN A 214 5.05 -5.52 -32.02
C GLN A 214 4.60 -6.79 -32.76
N GLY A 215 5.37 -7.89 -32.64
CA GLY A 215 5.02 -9.17 -33.24
C GLY A 215 3.77 -9.76 -32.60
N VAL A 216 3.70 -9.75 -31.26
CA VAL A 216 2.50 -10.17 -30.50
C VAL A 216 1.29 -9.30 -30.85
N GLN A 217 1.46 -7.98 -30.92
CA GLN A 217 0.40 -7.03 -31.25
C GLN A 217 -0.19 -7.21 -32.66
N GLN A 218 0.61 -7.70 -33.61
CA GLN A 218 0.18 -8.02 -34.98
C GLN A 218 -0.39 -9.45 -35.09
N HIS A 219 0.11 -10.40 -34.30
CA HIS A 219 -0.28 -11.81 -34.36
C HIS A 219 -1.67 -12.09 -33.77
N PHE A 220 -2.07 -11.37 -32.72
CA PHE A 220 -3.33 -11.58 -32.01
C PHE A 220 -4.38 -10.53 -32.38
N GLN A 221 -5.56 -11.01 -32.82
CA GLN A 221 -6.70 -10.19 -33.22
C GLN A 221 -7.43 -9.60 -32.00
N LEU A 222 -7.55 -10.40 -30.94
CA LEU A 222 -8.10 -9.99 -29.65
C LEU A 222 -7.01 -10.00 -28.58
N LYS A 223 -6.98 -8.94 -27.77
CA LYS A 223 -5.91 -8.70 -26.79
C LYS A 223 -6.56 -8.24 -25.50
N MET A 224 -6.48 -9.07 -24.47
CA MET A 224 -7.18 -8.89 -23.19
C MET A 224 -6.19 -8.99 -22.03
N TRP A 225 -6.34 -8.12 -21.04
CA TRP A 225 -5.53 -8.12 -19.82
C TRP A 225 -6.45 -8.01 -18.60
N HIS A 226 -6.38 -8.99 -17.70
CA HIS A 226 -7.15 -9.01 -16.47
C HIS A 226 -6.26 -9.38 -15.28
N CYS A 227 -6.29 -8.60 -14.22
CA CYS A 227 -5.67 -8.99 -12.95
C CYS A 227 -6.65 -9.81 -12.12
N VAL A 228 -6.25 -11.02 -11.78
CA VAL A 228 -7.09 -11.94 -11.02
C VAL A 228 -6.99 -11.60 -9.54
N SER A 229 -8.13 -11.29 -8.92
CA SER A 229 -8.16 -11.01 -7.48
C SER A 229 -8.01 -12.27 -6.63
N ASP A 230 -7.59 -12.09 -5.38
CA ASP A 230 -7.53 -13.16 -4.38
C ASP A 230 -8.90 -13.87 -4.21
N ASN A 231 -10.01 -13.16 -4.41
CA ASN A 231 -11.35 -13.73 -4.51
C ASN A 231 -11.63 -14.19 -5.95
N PHE A 232 -11.36 -15.46 -6.22
CA PHE A 232 -11.54 -16.07 -7.54
C PHE A 232 -13.00 -16.45 -7.79
N ASP A 233 -13.78 -15.47 -8.24
CA ASP A 233 -15.12 -15.64 -8.79
C ASP A 233 -15.06 -15.80 -10.32
N VAL A 234 -15.46 -16.99 -10.79
CA VAL A 234 -15.50 -17.37 -12.20
C VAL A 234 -16.49 -16.50 -12.99
N MET A 235 -17.61 -16.10 -12.39
CA MET A 235 -18.62 -15.27 -13.06
C MET A 235 -18.09 -13.86 -13.32
N ALA A 236 -17.44 -13.27 -12.30
CA ALA A 236 -16.82 -11.96 -12.40
C ALA A 236 -15.66 -11.93 -13.42
N LEU A 237 -14.84 -12.98 -13.43
CA LEU A 237 -13.75 -13.14 -14.40
C LEU A 237 -14.30 -13.23 -15.84
N LEU A 238 -15.28 -14.10 -16.10
CA LEU A 238 -15.90 -14.26 -17.43
C LEU A 238 -16.54 -12.95 -17.91
N LYS A 239 -17.22 -12.22 -17.03
CA LYS A 239 -17.76 -10.88 -17.34
C LYS A 239 -16.65 -9.92 -17.75
N SER A 240 -15.58 -9.80 -16.95
CA SER A 240 -14.48 -8.88 -17.28
C SER A 240 -13.78 -9.25 -18.59
N ILE A 241 -13.62 -10.53 -18.91
CA ILE A 241 -13.09 -11.00 -20.21
C ILE A 241 -14.00 -10.54 -21.36
N ILE A 242 -15.32 -10.67 -21.23
CA ILE A 242 -16.30 -10.17 -22.22
C ILE A 242 -16.19 -8.64 -22.37
N GLU A 243 -16.09 -7.91 -21.26
CA GLU A 243 -15.97 -6.45 -21.27
C GLU A 243 -14.69 -5.97 -21.97
N LEU A 244 -13.56 -6.63 -21.71
CA LEU A 244 -12.28 -6.38 -22.36
C LEU A 244 -12.34 -6.67 -23.87
N ALA A 245 -13.00 -7.76 -24.28
CA ALA A 245 -13.12 -8.14 -25.69
C ALA A 245 -14.09 -7.26 -26.50
N VAL A 246 -15.12 -6.70 -25.86
CA VAL A 246 -16.06 -5.73 -26.48
C VAL A 246 -15.56 -4.28 -26.37
N SER A 247 -14.68 -3.98 -25.41
CA SER A 247 -14.37 -2.61 -24.97
C SER A 247 -15.62 -1.85 -24.50
N GLY A 248 -16.48 -2.52 -23.73
CA GLY A 248 -17.77 -2.00 -23.24
C GLY A 248 -18.30 -2.80 -22.04
N ARG A 249 -19.38 -2.32 -21.39
CA ARG A 249 -19.95 -2.97 -20.20
C ARG A 249 -20.73 -4.26 -20.52
N CYS A 250 -20.76 -5.19 -19.56
CA CYS A 250 -21.50 -6.45 -19.64
C CYS A 250 -22.64 -6.50 -18.61
N ASP A 251 -23.78 -5.91 -18.95
CA ASP A 251 -24.99 -5.85 -18.10
C ASP A 251 -25.77 -7.19 -18.02
N MET A 252 -25.11 -8.32 -18.31
CA MET A 252 -25.73 -9.65 -18.32
C MET A 252 -25.95 -10.21 -16.89
N PRO A 253 -26.95 -11.07 -16.66
CA PRO A 253 -27.09 -11.81 -15.39
C PRO A 253 -25.90 -12.73 -15.09
N ASN A 254 -25.71 -13.10 -13.82
CA ASN A 254 -24.69 -14.06 -13.38
C ASN A 254 -25.13 -15.51 -13.69
N THR A 255 -25.18 -15.86 -14.98
CA THR A 255 -25.60 -17.18 -15.46
C THR A 255 -24.58 -17.71 -16.46
N ILE A 256 -23.90 -18.83 -16.15
CA ILE A 256 -22.84 -19.40 -17.00
C ILE A 256 -23.28 -19.57 -18.45
N GLU A 257 -24.48 -20.11 -18.71
CA GLU A 257 -24.96 -20.35 -20.08
C GLU A 257 -25.11 -19.05 -20.90
N LEU A 258 -25.55 -17.96 -20.25
CA LEU A 258 -25.66 -16.64 -20.90
C LEU A 258 -24.29 -16.01 -21.14
N LEU A 259 -23.37 -16.13 -20.17
CA LEU A 259 -22.00 -15.66 -20.31
C LEU A 259 -21.24 -16.45 -21.36
N GLN A 260 -21.43 -17.77 -21.45
CA GLN A 260 -20.87 -18.63 -22.49
C GLN A 260 -21.33 -18.20 -23.88
N LYS A 261 -22.65 -18.12 -24.13
CA LYS A 261 -23.18 -17.70 -25.44
C LYS A 261 -22.70 -16.30 -25.82
N LYS A 262 -22.53 -15.41 -24.83
CA LYS A 262 -21.98 -14.07 -25.08
C LYS A 262 -20.47 -14.11 -25.38
N LEU A 263 -19.71 -14.96 -24.70
CA LEU A 263 -18.28 -15.17 -24.94
C LEU A 263 -18.03 -15.78 -26.33
N GLU A 264 -18.85 -16.76 -26.74
CA GLU A 264 -18.87 -17.35 -28.09
C GLU A 264 -19.08 -16.26 -29.16
N GLN A 265 -20.13 -15.42 -29.02
CA GLN A 265 -20.42 -14.31 -29.92
C GLN A 265 -19.33 -13.22 -29.96
N VAL A 266 -18.63 -13.01 -28.84
CA VAL A 266 -17.67 -11.91 -28.70
C VAL A 266 -16.28 -12.32 -29.14
N ILE A 267 -15.83 -13.54 -28.85
CA ILE A 267 -14.53 -14.03 -29.32
C ILE A 267 -14.64 -14.51 -30.77
N ASP A 268 -15.73 -15.19 -31.15
CA ASP A 268 -16.07 -15.55 -32.54
C ASP A 268 -14.93 -16.28 -33.29
N GLN A 269 -14.31 -17.27 -32.63
CA GLN A 269 -13.17 -18.04 -33.16
C GLN A 269 -11.98 -17.17 -33.63
N ARG A 270 -11.87 -15.94 -33.14
CA ARG A 270 -10.72 -15.06 -33.38
C ARG A 270 -9.53 -15.51 -32.56
N ARG A 271 -8.32 -15.28 -33.08
CA ARG A 271 -7.09 -15.57 -32.35
C ARG A 271 -6.90 -14.54 -31.24
N PHE A 272 -6.91 -14.98 -29.99
CA PHE A 272 -6.78 -14.10 -28.84
C PHE A 272 -5.53 -14.35 -28.00
N ILE A 273 -5.03 -13.29 -27.37
CA ILE A 273 -4.15 -13.37 -26.19
C ILE A 273 -4.91 -12.84 -24.97
N LEU A 274 -4.92 -13.63 -23.90
CA LEU A 274 -5.51 -13.26 -22.61
C LEU A 274 -4.43 -13.34 -21.54
N VAL A 275 -4.10 -12.22 -20.90
CA VAL A 275 -3.22 -12.20 -19.73
C VAL A 275 -4.05 -12.25 -18.46
N LEU A 276 -3.81 -13.26 -17.63
CA LEU A 276 -4.33 -13.42 -16.27
C LEU A 276 -3.19 -13.15 -15.27
N ASP A 277 -3.15 -11.94 -14.72
CA ASP A 277 -2.03 -11.45 -13.90
C ASP A 277 -2.28 -11.66 -12.38
N ASP A 278 -1.23 -12.11 -11.67
CA ASP A 278 -1.17 -12.43 -10.22
C ASP A 278 -2.24 -13.44 -9.74
N VAL A 279 -2.38 -14.59 -10.43
CA VAL A 279 -3.33 -15.66 -10.06
C VAL A 279 -2.89 -16.41 -8.80
N TRP A 280 -3.78 -16.49 -7.81
CA TRP A 280 -3.56 -17.19 -6.52
C TRP A 280 -4.44 -18.42 -6.27
N ASN A 281 -5.46 -18.66 -7.10
CA ASN A 281 -6.44 -19.70 -6.80
C ASN A 281 -5.94 -21.10 -7.14
N GLU A 282 -5.96 -21.99 -6.14
CA GLU A 282 -5.50 -23.38 -6.25
C GLU A 282 -6.68 -24.39 -6.30
N ASP A 283 -7.88 -23.93 -6.64
CA ASP A 283 -9.07 -24.78 -6.80
C ASP A 283 -9.15 -25.27 -8.26
N GLU A 284 -8.58 -26.46 -8.47
CA GLU A 284 -8.46 -27.11 -9.79
C GLU A 284 -9.80 -27.18 -10.54
N ARG A 285 -10.92 -27.40 -9.82
CA ARG A 285 -12.26 -27.50 -10.44
C ARG A 285 -12.70 -26.22 -11.12
N LYS A 286 -12.41 -25.05 -10.52
CA LYS A 286 -12.77 -23.76 -11.12
C LYS A 286 -12.04 -23.52 -12.43
N TRP A 287 -10.84 -24.07 -12.58
CA TRP A 287 -10.07 -24.02 -13.81
C TRP A 287 -10.51 -25.12 -14.79
N GLU A 288 -10.30 -26.38 -14.45
CA GLU A 288 -10.47 -27.53 -15.35
C GLU A 288 -11.93 -27.82 -15.73
N ASP A 289 -12.87 -27.70 -14.79
CA ASP A 289 -14.29 -28.03 -15.04
C ASP A 289 -15.08 -26.85 -15.63
N VAL A 290 -14.61 -25.60 -15.45
CA VAL A 290 -15.40 -24.40 -15.79
C VAL A 290 -14.69 -23.43 -16.74
N LEU A 291 -13.57 -22.80 -16.32
CA LEU A 291 -12.95 -21.75 -17.14
C LEU A 291 -12.27 -22.28 -18.39
N LYS A 292 -11.51 -23.38 -18.27
CA LYS A 292 -10.75 -23.97 -19.37
C LYS A 292 -11.66 -24.49 -20.50
N PRO A 293 -12.75 -25.24 -20.24
CA PRO A 293 -13.67 -25.63 -21.31
C PRO A 293 -14.30 -24.43 -22.03
N LEU A 294 -14.73 -23.41 -21.28
CA LEU A 294 -15.33 -22.19 -21.84
C LEU A 294 -14.34 -21.39 -22.70
N LEU A 295 -13.11 -21.17 -22.22
CA LEU A 295 -12.10 -20.41 -22.96
C LEU A 295 -11.53 -21.20 -24.16
N CYS A 296 -11.45 -22.53 -24.05
CA CYS A 296 -11.00 -23.40 -25.14
C CYS A 296 -12.04 -23.60 -26.24
N SER A 297 -13.36 -23.52 -25.96
CA SER A 297 -14.39 -23.70 -26.98
C SER A 297 -14.55 -22.49 -27.91
N VAL A 298 -14.26 -21.29 -27.41
CA VAL A 298 -14.46 -20.01 -28.12
C VAL A 298 -13.23 -19.51 -28.89
N GLY A 299 -12.03 -19.98 -28.52
CA GLY A 299 -10.76 -19.47 -29.04
C GLY A 299 -10.39 -20.03 -30.40
N GLY A 300 -10.02 -19.14 -31.33
CA GLY A 300 -9.49 -19.54 -32.63
C GLY A 300 -8.12 -20.23 -32.55
N PRO A 301 -7.70 -20.94 -33.60
CA PRO A 301 -6.37 -21.55 -33.69
C PRO A 301 -5.22 -20.58 -33.40
N GLY A 302 -4.30 -21.02 -32.55
CA GLY A 302 -3.18 -20.23 -32.03
C GLY A 302 -3.53 -19.22 -30.93
N SER A 303 -4.71 -19.30 -30.30
CA SER A 303 -5.01 -18.46 -29.13
C SER A 303 -4.23 -18.91 -27.89
N VAL A 304 -3.78 -17.96 -27.06
CA VAL A 304 -2.94 -18.24 -25.88
C VAL A 304 -3.40 -17.47 -24.65
N ILE A 305 -3.35 -18.13 -23.50
CA ILE A 305 -3.56 -17.56 -22.17
C ILE A 305 -2.19 -17.47 -21.47
N VAL A 306 -1.76 -16.27 -21.11
CA VAL A 306 -0.55 -16.05 -20.31
C VAL A 306 -0.97 -15.86 -18.85
N VAL A 307 -0.44 -16.67 -17.94
CA VAL A 307 -0.77 -16.61 -16.52
C VAL A 307 0.45 -16.14 -15.75
N THR A 308 0.37 -15.09 -14.93
CA THR A 308 1.44 -14.79 -13.97
C THR A 308 1.05 -15.29 -12.58
N THR A 309 1.95 -16.01 -11.90
CA THR A 309 1.66 -16.52 -10.54
C THR A 309 2.92 -16.68 -9.69
N ARG A 310 2.73 -16.76 -8.38
CA ARG A 310 3.77 -17.09 -7.39
C ARG A 310 3.69 -18.53 -6.91
N SER A 311 2.57 -19.22 -7.16
CA SER A 311 2.38 -20.60 -6.73
C SER A 311 2.71 -21.56 -7.87
N GLN A 312 3.66 -22.45 -7.61
CA GLN A 312 3.98 -23.56 -8.51
C GLN A 312 2.76 -24.48 -8.72
N LYS A 313 1.87 -24.59 -7.72
CA LYS A 313 0.64 -25.40 -7.80
C LYS A 313 -0.41 -24.76 -8.72
N VAL A 314 -0.63 -23.45 -8.63
CA VAL A 314 -1.50 -22.72 -9.58
C VAL A 314 -1.02 -22.94 -11.02
N ALA A 315 0.29 -22.79 -11.26
CA ALA A 315 0.84 -23.05 -12.59
C ALA A 315 0.68 -24.51 -13.04
N SER A 316 0.87 -25.48 -12.14
CA SER A 316 0.68 -26.90 -12.44
C SER A 316 -0.77 -27.29 -12.75
N ILE A 317 -1.74 -26.59 -12.14
CA ILE A 317 -3.17 -26.70 -12.48
C ILE A 317 -3.44 -26.10 -13.86
N MET A 318 -2.92 -24.90 -14.13
CA MET A 318 -3.33 -24.14 -15.31
C MET A 318 -2.59 -24.48 -16.60
N GLN A 319 -1.37 -25.03 -16.51
CA GLN A 319 -0.47 -25.22 -17.65
C GLN A 319 -1.04 -26.14 -18.75
N THR A 320 -0.82 -25.75 -20.00
CA THR A 320 -0.75 -26.70 -21.13
C THR A 320 0.63 -26.72 -21.78
N LEU A 321 1.44 -25.69 -21.52
CA LEU A 321 2.83 -25.55 -21.95
C LEU A 321 3.75 -25.55 -20.72
N GLY A 322 5.01 -25.94 -20.90
CA GLY A 322 6.00 -25.90 -19.83
C GLY A 322 6.11 -24.48 -19.24
N PRO A 323 6.09 -24.32 -17.90
CA PRO A 323 6.02 -23.00 -17.30
C PRO A 323 7.35 -22.25 -17.38
N HIS A 324 7.28 -20.98 -17.76
CA HIS A 324 8.43 -20.08 -17.79
C HIS A 324 8.80 -19.66 -16.36
N LYS A 325 9.92 -20.19 -15.84
CA LYS A 325 10.41 -19.87 -14.49
C LYS A 325 11.31 -18.64 -14.56
N LEU A 326 10.82 -17.51 -14.07
CA LEU A 326 11.53 -16.25 -14.09
C LEU A 326 12.68 -16.24 -13.07
N ALA A 327 13.91 -16.05 -13.53
CA ALA A 327 15.10 -15.96 -12.67
C ALA A 327 15.25 -14.57 -12.03
N CYS A 328 16.10 -14.46 -10.99
CA CYS A 328 16.64 -13.18 -10.55
C CYS A 328 17.46 -12.52 -11.67
N LEU A 329 17.65 -11.21 -11.59
CA LEU A 329 18.53 -10.48 -12.51
C LEU A 329 20.00 -10.89 -12.34
N SER A 330 20.81 -10.73 -13.39
CA SER A 330 22.26 -10.87 -13.29
C SER A 330 22.87 -9.81 -12.36
N GLU A 331 24.11 -9.99 -11.90
CA GLU A 331 24.79 -8.96 -11.09
C GLU A 331 24.90 -7.62 -11.84
N GLN A 332 25.13 -7.67 -13.16
CA GLN A 332 25.25 -6.48 -14.00
C GLN A 332 23.90 -5.77 -14.17
N ASP A 333 22.84 -6.48 -14.57
CA ASP A 333 21.49 -5.91 -14.69
C ASP A 333 20.97 -5.38 -13.35
N SER A 334 21.33 -6.06 -12.25
CA SER A 334 20.99 -5.65 -10.90
C SER A 334 21.66 -4.33 -10.53
N TRP A 335 22.95 -4.20 -10.87
CA TRP A 335 23.70 -2.98 -10.68
C TRP A 335 23.15 -1.82 -11.53
N GLU A 336 22.86 -2.05 -12.81
CA GLU A 336 22.32 -1.02 -13.70
C GLU A 336 20.93 -0.53 -13.27
N LEU A 337 20.03 -1.45 -12.92
CA LEU A 337 18.70 -1.13 -12.40
C LEU A 337 18.76 -0.33 -11.08
N PHE A 338 19.67 -0.71 -10.18
CA PHE A 338 19.91 0.03 -8.94
C PHE A 338 20.49 1.43 -9.22
N ALA A 339 21.54 1.49 -10.04
CA ALA A 339 22.26 2.72 -10.36
C ALA A 339 21.36 3.76 -11.02
N GLN A 340 20.48 3.33 -11.94
CA GLN A 340 19.49 4.21 -12.59
C GLN A 340 18.58 4.94 -11.58
N LYS A 341 18.24 4.29 -10.46
CA LYS A 341 17.42 4.91 -9.40
C LYS A 341 18.27 5.68 -8.39
N ALA A 342 19.40 5.12 -7.95
CA ALA A 342 20.28 5.71 -6.93
C ALA A 342 20.95 7.01 -7.39
N TYR A 343 21.48 7.05 -8.61
CA TYR A 343 22.31 8.16 -9.10
C TYR A 343 21.52 9.19 -9.93
N ARG A 344 20.18 9.16 -9.89
CA ARG A 344 19.31 10.05 -10.69
C ARG A 344 19.56 11.55 -10.45
N ASN A 345 20.04 11.90 -9.25
CA ASN A 345 20.24 13.27 -8.78
C ASN A 345 21.70 13.61 -8.43
N SER A 346 22.67 12.69 -8.61
CA SER A 346 24.02 12.85 -8.08
C SER A 346 24.97 13.55 -9.06
N VAL A 347 25.52 14.69 -8.65
CA VAL A 347 26.58 15.41 -9.37
C VAL A 347 27.96 14.93 -8.91
N GLU A 348 28.75 14.39 -9.86
CA GLU A 348 30.22 14.28 -9.93
C GLU A 348 31.10 14.38 -8.64
N GLN A 349 30.72 13.78 -7.52
CA GLN A 349 31.60 13.54 -6.37
C GLN A 349 32.03 12.07 -6.27
N ASP A 350 33.21 11.84 -5.67
CA ASP A 350 34.00 10.59 -5.63
C ASP A 350 33.18 9.28 -5.70
N GLN A 351 32.85 8.89 -6.93
CA GLN A 351 31.91 7.80 -7.19
C GLN A 351 32.46 6.45 -6.72
N SER A 352 33.78 6.28 -6.62
CA SER A 352 34.42 4.99 -6.35
C SER A 352 33.98 4.36 -5.02
N GLU A 353 33.96 5.12 -3.92
CA GLU A 353 33.57 4.56 -2.61
C GLU A 353 32.06 4.26 -2.57
N LEU A 354 31.21 5.17 -3.05
CA LEU A 354 29.76 4.98 -3.15
C LEU A 354 29.38 3.81 -4.06
N VAL A 355 30.07 3.62 -5.19
CA VAL A 355 29.89 2.46 -6.08
C VAL A 355 30.29 1.16 -5.35
N SER A 356 31.37 1.18 -4.56
CA SER A 356 31.77 0.00 -3.78
C SER A 356 30.71 -0.39 -2.74
N ILE A 357 30.12 0.58 -2.03
CA ILE A 357 29.06 0.36 -1.04
C ILE A 357 27.78 -0.09 -1.74
N GLY A 358 27.40 0.62 -2.81
CA GLY A 358 26.24 0.30 -3.64
C GLY A 358 26.27 -1.14 -4.14
N ARG A 359 27.41 -1.64 -4.64
CA ARG A 359 27.55 -3.04 -5.07
C ARG A 359 27.33 -4.04 -3.92
N ARG A 360 27.81 -3.73 -2.72
CA ARG A 360 27.57 -4.56 -1.52
C ARG A 360 26.08 -4.56 -1.11
N ILE A 361 25.38 -3.43 -1.27
CA ILE A 361 23.93 -3.31 -1.06
C ILE A 361 23.14 -4.05 -2.16
N VAL A 362 23.53 -3.94 -3.42
CA VAL A 362 22.94 -4.69 -4.55
C VAL A 362 23.05 -6.20 -4.35
N ASN A 363 24.20 -6.67 -3.86
CA ASN A 363 24.38 -8.08 -3.51
C ASN A 363 23.46 -8.56 -2.37
N LYS A 364 23.10 -7.67 -1.42
CA LYS A 364 22.08 -7.93 -0.40
C LYS A 364 20.63 -7.93 -0.94
N CYS A 365 20.40 -7.47 -2.18
CA CYS A 365 19.09 -7.46 -2.84
C CYS A 365 18.80 -8.72 -3.68
N TRP A 366 19.74 -9.67 -3.75
CA TRP A 366 19.57 -11.00 -4.40
C TRP A 366 19.04 -10.98 -5.84
N GLY A 367 19.32 -9.90 -6.59
CA GLY A 367 18.83 -9.71 -7.96
C GLY A 367 17.30 -9.56 -8.09
N LEU A 368 16.60 -9.20 -7.01
CA LEU A 368 15.16 -8.91 -7.01
C LEU A 368 14.89 -7.47 -7.50
N PRO A 369 14.27 -7.25 -8.68
CA PRO A 369 14.06 -5.90 -9.24
C PRO A 369 13.37 -4.90 -8.31
N LEU A 370 12.36 -5.34 -7.56
CA LEU A 370 11.66 -4.48 -6.61
C LEU A 370 12.55 -4.08 -5.42
N ALA A 371 13.36 -5.00 -4.88
CA ALA A 371 14.31 -4.68 -3.82
C ALA A 371 15.38 -3.68 -4.29
N LEU A 372 15.93 -3.90 -5.49
CA LEU A 372 16.91 -3.02 -6.13
C LEU A 372 16.35 -1.61 -6.36
N LYS A 373 15.12 -1.49 -6.90
CA LYS A 373 14.44 -0.20 -7.05
C LYS A 373 14.16 0.48 -5.71
N THR A 374 13.76 -0.27 -4.68
CA THR A 374 13.51 0.27 -3.33
C THR A 374 14.79 0.82 -2.70
N MET A 375 15.89 0.06 -2.73
CA MET A 375 17.17 0.51 -2.16
C MET A 375 17.79 1.64 -2.98
N GLY A 376 17.68 1.61 -4.30
CA GLY A 376 18.11 2.72 -5.15
C GLY A 376 17.30 4.00 -4.90
N GLY A 377 15.98 3.89 -4.72
CA GLY A 377 15.13 5.02 -4.35
C GLY A 377 15.44 5.58 -2.95
N LEU A 378 15.66 4.72 -1.95
CA LEU A 378 16.09 5.15 -0.62
C LEU A 378 17.41 5.92 -0.68
N LEU A 379 18.42 5.36 -1.34
CA LEU A 379 19.78 5.91 -1.37
C LEU A 379 19.93 7.14 -2.27
N SER A 380 19.00 7.40 -3.19
CA SER A 380 19.00 8.65 -3.97
C SER A 380 18.62 9.89 -3.14
N SER A 381 18.07 9.70 -1.94
CA SER A 381 17.85 10.77 -0.95
C SER A 381 19.08 11.09 -0.09
N TYR A 382 20.13 10.24 -0.13
CA TYR A 382 21.32 10.36 0.71
C TYR A 382 22.52 10.91 -0.07
N GLN A 383 23.22 11.86 0.53
CA GLN A 383 24.36 12.55 -0.07
C GLN A 383 25.70 12.15 0.55
N GLN A 384 25.69 11.55 1.75
CA GLN A 384 26.91 11.22 2.49
C GLN A 384 27.24 9.73 2.43
N VAL A 385 28.53 9.42 2.29
CA VAL A 385 29.07 8.05 2.30
C VAL A 385 28.69 7.30 3.59
N GLN A 386 28.63 8.01 4.72
CA GLN A 386 28.27 7.47 6.03
C GLN A 386 26.82 6.97 6.07
N GLU A 387 25.89 7.64 5.38
CA GLU A 387 24.48 7.22 5.29
C GLU A 387 24.37 5.91 4.50
N TRP A 388 25.10 5.81 3.39
CA TRP A 388 25.20 4.58 2.59
C TRP A 388 25.84 3.43 3.39
N LYS A 389 26.88 3.71 4.19
CA LYS A 389 27.50 2.71 5.09
C LYS A 389 26.54 2.24 6.18
N ALA A 390 25.75 3.12 6.80
CA ALA A 390 24.75 2.73 7.79
C ALA A 390 23.68 1.79 7.21
N ILE A 391 23.23 2.05 5.97
CA ILE A 391 22.36 1.12 5.23
C ILE A 391 23.08 -0.19 4.91
N GLU A 392 24.35 -0.14 4.51
CA GLU A 392 25.15 -1.34 4.27
C GLU A 392 25.35 -2.19 5.53
N GLU A 393 25.54 -1.58 6.69
CA GLU A 393 25.74 -2.27 7.97
C GLU A 393 24.42 -2.81 8.56
N SER A 394 23.27 -2.30 8.11
CA SER A 394 21.96 -2.76 8.57
C SER A 394 21.71 -4.26 8.32
N ASN A 395 21.01 -4.89 9.27
CA ASN A 395 20.73 -6.33 9.32
C ASN A 395 19.64 -6.78 8.32
N ILE A 396 19.90 -6.59 7.02
CA ILE A 396 19.13 -7.18 5.90
C ILE A 396 19.27 -8.72 5.89
N ARG A 397 20.18 -9.30 6.68
CA ARG A 397 20.79 -10.64 6.44
C ARG A 397 20.10 -11.84 7.12
N ASP A 398 19.31 -11.65 8.17
CA ASP A 398 19.11 -12.74 9.15
C ASP A 398 17.84 -13.61 8.99
N ASN A 399 17.00 -13.37 7.98
CA ASN A 399 15.85 -14.24 7.70
C ASN A 399 16.12 -15.18 6.52
N ALA A 400 15.92 -16.48 6.78
CA ALA A 400 16.24 -17.57 5.86
C ALA A 400 15.49 -17.49 4.51
N ARG A 401 16.10 -18.10 3.47
CA ARG A 401 15.62 -18.08 2.08
C ARG A 401 14.11 -18.29 1.95
N GLY A 402 13.36 -17.30 1.47
CA GLY A 402 11.90 -17.36 1.46
C GLY A 402 11.15 -16.04 1.25
N LYS A 403 9.85 -16.05 1.58
CA LYS A 403 8.92 -14.93 1.35
C LYS A 403 9.29 -13.63 2.09
N ASP A 404 10.08 -13.74 3.15
CA ASP A 404 10.39 -12.63 4.06
C ASP A 404 11.58 -11.76 3.59
N GLU A 405 12.37 -12.22 2.60
CA GLU A 405 13.54 -11.51 2.05
C GLU A 405 13.20 -10.10 1.55
N ILE A 406 12.13 -9.96 0.78
CA ILE A 406 11.73 -8.65 0.25
C ILE A 406 11.05 -7.79 1.32
N MET A 407 10.45 -8.41 2.34
CA MET A 407 9.79 -7.70 3.42
C MET A 407 10.79 -7.03 4.37
N SER A 408 11.98 -7.60 4.58
CA SER A 408 13.03 -6.93 5.36
C SER A 408 13.55 -5.66 4.66
N ILE A 409 13.74 -5.72 3.33
CA ILE A 409 14.19 -4.59 2.52
C ILE A 409 13.12 -3.49 2.44
N LEU A 410 11.84 -3.86 2.23
CA LEU A 410 10.73 -2.92 2.28
C LEU A 410 10.54 -2.31 3.68
N LYS A 411 10.73 -3.10 4.75
CA LYS A 411 10.70 -2.59 6.13
C LYS A 411 11.84 -1.61 6.39
N LEU A 412 13.05 -1.91 5.93
CA LEU A 412 14.20 -1.00 6.07
C LEU A 412 13.91 0.35 5.40
N SER A 413 13.51 0.35 4.12
CA SER A 413 13.09 1.56 3.41
C SER A 413 12.00 2.34 4.18
N TYR A 414 10.97 1.64 4.67
CA TYR A 414 9.93 2.27 5.50
C TYR A 414 10.47 2.86 6.80
N THR A 415 11.41 2.21 7.50
CA THR A 415 11.99 2.73 8.75
C THR A 415 12.80 4.00 8.55
N HIS A 416 13.37 4.23 7.36
CA HIS A 416 14.12 5.44 7.03
C HIS A 416 13.27 6.61 6.53
N LEU A 417 11.97 6.41 6.24
CA LEU A 417 11.05 7.51 5.93
C LEU A 417 10.84 8.46 7.13
N SER A 418 10.56 9.74 6.83
CA SER A 418 10.17 10.72 7.87
C SER A 418 8.84 10.33 8.54
N SER A 419 8.54 10.90 9.71
CA SER A 419 7.29 10.63 10.43
C SER A 419 6.03 10.93 9.60
N GLU A 420 6.05 12.05 8.86
CA GLU A 420 4.94 12.52 8.03
C GLU A 420 4.76 11.60 6.81
N MET A 421 5.87 11.22 6.15
CA MET A 421 5.88 10.25 5.05
C MET A 421 5.39 8.87 5.52
N LYS A 422 5.78 8.41 6.72
CA LYS A 422 5.30 7.15 7.31
C LYS A 422 3.79 7.15 7.50
N GLN A 423 3.18 8.27 7.91
CA GLN A 423 1.73 8.41 8.01
C GLN A 423 1.07 8.38 6.64
N CYS A 424 1.54 9.21 5.72
CA CYS A 424 1.01 9.32 4.36
C CYS A 424 1.08 7.99 3.61
N PHE A 425 2.19 7.25 3.73
CA PHE A 425 2.37 5.91 3.17
C PHE A 425 1.49 4.85 3.86
N ALA A 426 1.40 4.87 5.21
CA ALA A 426 0.55 3.92 5.93
C ALA A 426 -0.95 4.13 5.64
N PHE A 427 -1.38 5.36 5.34
CA PHE A 427 -2.73 5.66 4.89
C PHE A 427 -3.09 5.00 3.55
N LEU A 428 -2.10 4.71 2.68
CA LEU A 428 -2.33 3.99 1.43
C LEU A 428 -2.95 2.60 1.65
N ALA A 429 -2.75 2.00 2.83
CA ALA A 429 -3.33 0.71 3.21
C ALA A 429 -4.85 0.78 3.52
N VAL A 430 -5.46 1.97 3.55
CA VAL A 430 -6.93 2.15 3.63
C VAL A 430 -7.59 1.84 2.28
N PHE A 431 -6.90 2.09 1.17
CA PHE A 431 -7.41 1.80 -0.15
C PHE A 431 -7.40 0.29 -0.44
N PRO A 432 -8.33 -0.20 -1.29
CA PRO A 432 -8.26 -1.55 -1.80
C PRO A 432 -6.94 -1.84 -2.50
N LYS A 433 -6.58 -3.12 -2.55
CA LYS A 433 -5.33 -3.63 -3.12
C LYS A 433 -5.23 -3.20 -4.59
N ASP A 434 -4.15 -2.51 -4.96
CA ASP A 434 -3.92 -1.97 -6.31
C ASP A 434 -5.02 -1.00 -6.84
N TYR A 435 -5.73 -0.30 -5.95
CA TYR A 435 -6.67 0.77 -6.32
C TYR A 435 -5.96 1.95 -7.02
N GLN A 436 -6.54 2.47 -8.10
CA GLN A 436 -6.03 3.66 -8.79
C GLN A 436 -6.32 4.92 -7.97
N MET A 437 -5.27 5.46 -7.35
CA MET A 437 -5.33 6.68 -6.54
C MET A 437 -5.08 7.91 -7.41
N ASP A 438 -6.03 8.84 -7.43
CA ASP A 438 -5.80 10.18 -7.99
C ASP A 438 -4.88 10.99 -7.06
N LYS A 439 -3.85 11.63 -7.64
CA LYS A 439 -2.81 12.37 -6.89
C LYS A 439 -3.42 13.48 -6.03
N HIS A 440 -4.30 14.31 -6.60
CA HIS A 440 -4.82 15.48 -5.91
C HIS A 440 -5.77 15.09 -4.77
N ASN A 441 -6.66 14.13 -5.02
CA ASN A 441 -7.54 13.57 -3.99
C ASN A 441 -6.74 12.92 -2.85
N LEU A 442 -5.66 12.18 -3.16
CA LEU A 442 -4.81 11.57 -2.14
C LEU A 442 -4.14 12.62 -1.24
N ILE A 443 -3.59 13.68 -1.83
CA ILE A 443 -2.98 14.79 -1.07
C ILE A 443 -4.04 15.49 -0.20
N GLN A 444 -5.22 15.77 -0.74
CA GLN A 444 -6.32 16.37 0.02
C GLN A 444 -6.76 15.48 1.19
N LEU A 445 -6.76 14.16 1.03
CA LEU A 445 -7.02 13.22 2.12
C LEU A 445 -5.92 13.24 3.19
N TRP A 446 -4.64 13.35 2.82
CA TRP A 446 -3.55 13.48 3.80
C TRP A 446 -3.63 14.80 4.59
N ILE A 447 -3.97 15.91 3.94
CA ILE A 447 -4.20 17.21 4.59
C ILE A 447 -5.41 17.12 5.53
N ALA A 448 -6.55 16.58 5.06
CA ALA A 448 -7.77 16.48 5.84
C ALA A 448 -7.66 15.55 7.07
N ASN A 449 -6.75 14.58 7.05
CA ASN A 449 -6.44 13.72 8.21
C ASN A 449 -5.30 14.26 9.09
N GLY A 450 -4.78 15.47 8.82
CA GLY A 450 -3.73 16.10 9.64
C GLY A 450 -2.37 15.40 9.60
N PHE A 451 -2.08 14.61 8.56
CA PHE A 451 -0.78 13.93 8.41
C PHE A 451 0.34 14.84 7.94
N ILE A 452 -0.02 16.01 7.39
CA ILE A 452 0.88 17.06 6.94
C ILE A 452 0.74 18.21 7.94
N GLN A 453 1.81 18.52 8.67
CA GLN A 453 1.80 19.58 9.68
C GLN A 453 2.14 20.95 9.07
N GLU A 454 1.44 21.99 9.52
CA GLU A 454 1.71 23.37 9.13
C GLU A 454 3.04 23.85 9.78
N LYS A 455 4.04 24.13 8.95
CA LYS A 455 5.37 24.60 9.38
C LYS A 455 5.63 25.99 8.84
N GLY A 456 5.33 27.00 9.66
CA GLY A 456 5.52 28.41 9.28
C GLY A 456 4.53 28.83 8.20
N THR A 457 5.03 29.44 7.11
CA THR A 457 4.21 29.98 6.02
C THR A 457 4.14 29.07 4.78
N MET A 458 4.49 27.78 4.90
CA MET A 458 4.41 26.84 3.79
C MET A 458 2.98 26.34 3.57
N ASP A 459 2.53 26.37 2.32
CA ASP A 459 1.26 25.77 1.89
C ASP A 459 1.30 24.24 2.05
N LEU A 460 0.34 23.71 2.81
CA LEU A 460 0.12 22.28 3.04
C LEU A 460 0.00 21.48 1.73
N THR A 461 -0.51 22.11 0.66
CA THR A 461 -0.60 21.51 -0.67
C THR A 461 0.78 21.25 -1.26
N LEU A 462 1.69 22.21 -1.17
CA LEU A 462 3.08 22.06 -1.65
C LEU A 462 3.85 21.03 -0.83
N THR A 463 3.66 21.00 0.50
CA THR A 463 4.24 19.95 1.36
C THR A 463 3.69 18.56 1.01
N GLY A 464 2.39 18.46 0.71
CA GLY A 464 1.76 17.22 0.24
C GLY A 464 2.24 16.78 -1.14
N GLU A 465 2.47 17.70 -2.07
CA GLU A 465 3.09 17.37 -3.36
C GLU A 465 4.54 16.89 -3.20
N PHE A 466 5.33 17.52 -2.34
CA PHE A 466 6.68 17.07 -2.02
C PHE A 466 6.68 15.64 -1.45
N ILE A 467 5.85 15.38 -0.42
CA ILE A 467 5.70 14.03 0.16
C ILE A 467 5.24 13.01 -0.90
N PHE A 468 4.35 13.39 -1.82
CA PHE A 468 3.94 12.51 -2.92
C PHE A 468 5.11 12.16 -3.85
N TYR A 469 5.92 13.14 -4.26
CA TYR A 469 7.05 12.90 -5.17
C TYR A 469 8.19 12.10 -4.51
N GLU A 470 8.43 12.27 -3.21
CA GLU A 470 9.43 11.47 -2.46
C GLU A 470 9.01 9.99 -2.28
N LEU A 471 7.71 9.68 -2.41
CA LEU A 471 7.18 8.32 -2.29
C LEU A 471 7.07 7.54 -3.62
N VAL A 472 7.47 8.12 -4.77
CA VAL A 472 7.23 7.58 -6.15
C VAL A 472 8.50 7.50 -7.04
#